data_AF-A0A931Y3U2-F1
#
_entry.id   AF-A0A931Y3U2-F1
#
_cell.length_a   1.000
_cell.length_b   1.000
_cell.length_c   1.000
_cell.angle_alpha   90.00
_cell.angle_beta   90.00
_cell.angle_gamma   90.00
#
_symmetry.space_group_name_H-M   'P 1'
#
loop_
_entity.id
_entity.type
_entity.pdbx_description
1 polymer ?
#
loop_
_entity_poly.entity_id
_entity_poly.type
_entity_poly.pdbx_seq_one_letter_code
_entity_poly.pdbx_strand_id
1 'polypeptide(L)'
;MPTKAHKATPSFNARLLTVLRGLLAEPSGNPDRPWQRVLLKKSPPGVGATAGALTLKGLDAKVSDDELRSQMRSALQLVKAPPVQIVLPGGNVYSVERGAAGPNAPLQNEIALVTGAAGAIGEGICRGLLAKGAHVAATDLAKAPLQKLVAELEALAPGLPAIAPGLPSIALGATDGATGGRVLGVTVDVTDEASVAAGFDAVTETWGGVDIVVVNAGIAAVASLVELELDAFRRLERVNVEGTLLTLAEAGRRLGRQATGGDIILISTRNVFAPGAQFGAYSATKAAGHQLARIASLEMAGADIRVNMVAPDAVFGEGKHRSGLWAAVGPARMLARGLDEKGLEEYYRNRNLLKARITPEHVANAVLFFATRQTPTTGATLPVDGGLPDATPR
;
A
#
# COMPACT_ATOMS: atom_id res chain seq x y z
N MET A 1 10.44 -0.55 33.34
CA MET A 1 9.54 0.45 32.73
C MET A 1 9.88 0.52 31.25
N PRO A 2 8.97 0.22 30.32
CA PRO A 2 9.31 0.36 28.91
C PRO A 2 9.37 1.86 28.60
N THR A 3 10.54 2.30 28.17
CA THR A 3 10.79 3.60 27.55
C THR A 3 9.70 3.85 26.51
N LYS A 4 9.02 5.00 26.60
CA LYS A 4 8.07 5.46 25.58
C LYS A 4 8.76 5.37 24.22
N ALA A 5 8.44 4.35 23.42
CA ALA A 5 8.85 4.31 22.04
C ALA A 5 8.31 5.59 21.41
N HIS A 6 9.20 6.49 20.99
CA HIS A 6 8.81 7.67 20.25
C HIS A 6 8.18 7.20 18.95
N LYS A 7 6.84 7.15 18.91
CA LYS A 7 6.09 6.90 17.67
C LYS A 7 6.66 7.81 16.60
N ALA A 8 7.12 7.24 15.50
CA ALA A 8 7.69 8.01 14.41
C ALA A 8 6.66 9.06 13.98
N THR A 9 7.03 10.33 14.11
CA THR A 9 6.14 11.46 13.81
C THR A 9 6.36 11.85 12.35
N PRO A 10 5.30 12.02 11.55
CA PRO A 10 5.43 12.46 10.16
C PRO A 10 6.23 13.75 10.04
N SER A 11 6.93 13.92 8.92
CA SER A 11 7.52 15.21 8.54
C SER A 11 6.45 16.31 8.59
N PHE A 12 6.83 17.53 8.97
CA PHE A 12 5.86 18.63 9.02
C PHE A 12 5.23 18.88 7.65
N ASN A 13 6.01 18.79 6.57
CA ASN A 13 5.49 18.93 5.21
C ASN A 13 4.48 17.84 4.86
N ALA A 14 4.78 16.58 5.16
CA ALA A 14 3.86 15.47 4.94
C ALA A 14 2.56 15.67 5.74
N ARG A 15 2.67 16.08 7.00
CA ARG A 15 1.52 16.41 7.85
C ARG A 15 0.66 17.52 7.23
N LEU A 16 1.29 18.60 6.76
CA LEU A 16 0.60 19.72 6.10
C LEU A 16 -0.15 19.26 4.84
N LEU A 17 0.54 18.54 3.96
CA LEU A 17 -0.02 18.02 2.71
C LEU A 17 -1.20 17.10 2.94
N THR A 18 -1.11 16.23 3.95
CA THR A 18 -2.18 15.29 4.31
C THR A 18 -3.47 16.04 4.68
N VAL A 19 -3.38 17.06 5.56
CA VAL A 19 -4.53 17.87 5.97
C VAL A 19 -5.08 18.69 4.81
N LEU A 20 -4.18 19.34 4.07
CA LEU A 20 -4.51 20.19 2.94
C LEU A 20 -5.21 19.42 1.82
N ARG A 21 -4.72 18.23 1.47
CA ARG A 21 -5.32 17.36 0.45
C ARG A 21 -6.75 16.98 0.82
N GLY A 22 -6.99 16.69 2.11
CA GLY A 22 -8.33 16.46 2.63
C GLY A 22 -9.25 17.66 2.47
N LEU A 23 -8.78 18.86 2.81
CA LEU A 23 -9.54 20.11 2.67
C LEU A 23 -9.86 20.50 1.22
N LEU A 24 -9.03 20.07 0.28
CA LEU A 24 -9.19 20.35 -1.14
C LEU A 24 -10.03 19.30 -1.87
N ALA A 25 -10.38 18.19 -1.21
CA ALA A 25 -11.26 17.18 -1.77
C ALA A 25 -12.67 17.75 -1.97
N GLU A 26 -13.30 17.38 -3.07
CA GLU A 26 -14.61 17.90 -3.47
C GLU A 26 -15.68 16.82 -3.23
N PRO A 27 -16.94 17.18 -2.89
CA PRO A 27 -18.01 16.19 -2.81
C PRO A 27 -18.23 15.52 -4.18
N SER A 28 -18.27 14.18 -4.23
CA SER A 28 -18.43 13.45 -5.48
C SER A 28 -19.89 13.25 -5.92
N GLY A 29 -20.83 13.40 -4.98
CA GLY A 29 -22.23 13.00 -5.17
C GLY A 29 -22.48 11.48 -5.10
N ASN A 30 -21.45 10.66 -4.94
CA ASN A 30 -21.55 9.21 -4.74
C ASN A 30 -21.44 8.87 -3.24
N PRO A 31 -22.48 8.32 -2.60
CA PRO A 31 -22.44 8.00 -1.16
C PRO A 31 -21.39 6.95 -0.79
N ASP A 32 -21.03 6.03 -1.70
CA ASP A 32 -20.00 5.01 -1.44
C ASP A 32 -18.57 5.56 -1.55
N ARG A 33 -18.41 6.69 -2.26
CA ARG A 33 -17.14 7.39 -2.48
C ARG A 33 -17.37 8.89 -2.30
N PRO A 34 -17.67 9.38 -1.09
CA PRO A 34 -18.22 10.72 -0.87
C PRO A 34 -17.31 11.87 -1.32
N TRP A 35 -16.01 11.58 -1.48
CA TRP A 35 -14.99 12.55 -1.83
C TRP A 35 -14.35 12.23 -3.19
N GLN A 36 -14.33 13.23 -4.06
CA GLN A 36 -13.47 13.28 -5.22
C GLN A 36 -12.07 13.74 -4.78
N ARG A 37 -11.08 12.87 -5.00
CA ARG A 37 -9.69 13.11 -4.60
C ARG A 37 -9.03 14.18 -5.46
N VAL A 38 -8.12 14.94 -4.85
CA VAL A 38 -7.16 15.79 -5.56
C VAL A 38 -5.76 15.20 -5.45
N LEU A 39 -4.94 15.44 -6.47
CA LEU A 39 -3.51 15.13 -6.42
C LEU A 39 -2.73 16.41 -6.11
N LEU A 40 -1.86 16.38 -5.12
CA LEU A 40 -0.91 17.46 -4.87
C LEU A 40 0.45 17.03 -5.39
N LYS A 41 0.74 17.38 -6.64
CA LYS A 41 1.95 16.93 -7.31
C LYS A 41 3.07 17.92 -7.07
N LYS A 42 4.15 17.45 -6.46
CA LYS A 42 5.33 18.29 -6.19
C LYS A 42 5.89 18.82 -7.50
N SER A 43 6.12 20.12 -7.58
CA SER A 43 6.78 20.74 -8.74
C SER A 43 8.28 20.45 -8.72
N PRO A 44 8.93 20.34 -9.89
CA PRO A 44 10.39 20.23 -9.95
C PRO A 44 11.08 21.42 -9.25
N PRO A 45 12.24 21.20 -8.64
CA PRO A 45 13.03 22.28 -8.05
C PRO A 45 13.35 23.38 -9.06
N GLY A 46 13.34 24.63 -8.60
CA GLY A 46 13.54 25.81 -9.45
C GLY A 46 12.30 26.30 -10.21
N VAL A 47 11.20 25.53 -10.23
CA VAL A 47 9.92 26.02 -10.75
C VAL A 47 9.30 26.99 -9.75
N GLY A 48 9.27 28.27 -10.11
CA GLY A 48 8.65 29.33 -9.30
C GLY A 48 7.13 29.20 -9.25
N ALA A 49 6.54 29.70 -8.16
CA ALA A 49 5.09 29.78 -8.03
C ALA A 49 4.49 30.74 -9.05
N THR A 50 3.38 30.37 -9.67
CA THR A 50 2.65 31.24 -10.61
C THR A 50 1.85 32.31 -9.86
N ALA A 51 1.47 33.37 -10.59
CA ALA A 51 0.56 34.38 -10.06
C ALA A 51 -0.77 33.71 -9.66
N GLY A 52 -1.16 33.85 -8.38
CA GLY A 52 -2.37 33.23 -7.83
C GLY A 52 -2.14 31.94 -7.03
N ALA A 53 -0.89 31.48 -6.87
CA ALA A 53 -0.57 30.39 -5.98
C ALA A 53 -0.91 30.72 -4.52
N LEU A 54 -1.54 29.78 -3.81
CA LEU A 54 -1.81 29.91 -2.37
C LEU A 54 -0.52 29.64 -1.59
N THR A 55 0.02 30.65 -0.93
CA THR A 55 1.17 30.46 -0.04
C THR A 55 0.70 30.26 1.40
N LEU A 56 0.98 29.09 1.96
CA LEU A 56 0.70 28.81 3.36
C LEU A 56 1.83 29.38 4.23
N LYS A 57 1.49 30.30 5.14
CA LYS A 57 2.43 30.96 6.07
C LYS A 57 1.88 30.91 7.48
N GLY A 58 2.78 31.02 8.47
CA GLY A 58 2.40 31.15 9.89
C GLY A 58 1.78 29.89 10.50
N LEU A 59 1.95 28.72 9.88
CA LEU A 59 1.49 27.44 10.42
C LEU A 59 2.49 26.90 11.45
N ASP A 60 2.01 26.52 12.62
CA ASP A 60 2.83 25.96 13.70
C ASP A 60 2.83 24.43 13.65
N ALA A 61 4.02 23.81 13.64
CA ALA A 61 4.17 22.37 13.64
C ALA A 61 3.70 21.68 14.93
N LYS A 62 3.50 22.43 16.00
CA LYS A 62 3.14 21.91 17.34
C LYS A 62 1.64 21.88 17.62
N VAL A 63 0.82 22.54 16.81
CA VAL A 63 -0.65 22.54 17.01
C VAL A 63 -1.26 21.20 16.65
N SER A 64 -2.51 20.93 17.06
CA SER A 64 -3.25 19.71 16.72
C SER A 64 -3.64 19.65 15.23
N ASP A 65 -4.05 18.49 14.73
CA ASP A 65 -4.51 18.35 13.33
C ASP A 65 -5.80 19.16 13.08
N ASP A 66 -6.65 19.33 14.10
CA ASP A 66 -7.88 20.13 14.00
C ASP A 66 -7.59 21.62 13.94
N GLU A 67 -6.65 22.09 14.77
CA GLU A 67 -6.21 23.49 14.72
C GLU A 67 -5.53 23.79 13.38
N LEU A 68 -4.68 22.89 12.89
CA LEU A 68 -4.06 23.00 11.58
C LEU A 68 -5.11 23.06 10.45
N ARG A 69 -6.15 22.21 10.54
CA ARG A 69 -7.27 22.19 9.60
C ARG A 69 -8.06 23.49 9.63
N SER A 70 -8.29 24.06 10.82
CA SER A 70 -8.94 25.36 11.00
C SER A 70 -8.16 26.47 10.30
N GLN A 71 -6.85 26.57 10.59
CA GLN A 71 -5.95 27.56 10.01
C GLN A 71 -5.90 27.47 8.47
N MET A 72 -5.77 26.25 7.92
CA MET A 72 -5.77 26.04 6.48
C MET A 72 -7.11 26.36 5.82
N ARG A 73 -8.24 26.06 6.48
CA ARG A 73 -9.57 26.41 5.97
C ARG A 73 -9.76 27.92 5.89
N SER A 74 -9.32 28.66 6.91
CA SER A 74 -9.31 30.13 6.87
C SER A 74 -8.44 30.65 5.73
N ALA A 75 -7.25 30.09 5.51
CA ALA A 75 -6.39 30.47 4.38
C ALA A 75 -7.04 30.22 3.02
N LEU A 76 -7.74 29.09 2.85
CA LEU A 76 -8.48 28.75 1.63
C LEU A 76 -9.69 29.67 1.37
N GLN A 77 -10.29 30.26 2.40
CA GLN A 77 -11.40 31.21 2.25
C GLN A 77 -10.95 32.60 1.77
N LEU A 78 -9.65 32.92 1.90
CA LEU A 78 -9.11 34.22 1.47
C LEU A 78 -8.83 34.27 -0.04
N VAL A 79 -8.78 33.13 -0.73
CA VAL A 79 -8.56 33.09 -2.18
C VAL A 79 -9.87 33.19 -2.95
N LYS A 80 -9.88 33.97 -4.04
CA LYS A 80 -11.08 34.22 -4.87
C LYS A 80 -11.49 33.03 -5.74
N ALA A 81 -10.57 32.10 -5.98
CA ALA A 81 -10.78 30.91 -6.80
C ALA A 81 -10.04 29.71 -6.19
N PRO A 82 -10.47 28.47 -6.48
CA PRO A 82 -9.76 27.27 -6.03
C PRO A 82 -8.29 27.31 -6.45
N PRO A 83 -7.34 27.04 -5.53
CA PRO A 83 -5.92 27.12 -5.86
C PRO A 83 -5.55 26.02 -6.86
N VAL A 84 -4.77 26.42 -7.86
CA VAL A 84 -4.14 25.52 -8.85
C VAL A 84 -2.69 25.21 -8.48
N GLN A 85 -2.08 26.04 -7.63
CA GLN A 85 -0.76 25.83 -7.05
C GLN A 85 -0.75 26.22 -5.58
N ILE A 86 0.05 25.50 -4.80
CA ILE A 86 0.22 25.73 -3.36
C ILE A 86 1.70 25.76 -3.03
N VAL A 87 2.10 26.73 -2.22
CA VAL A 87 3.46 26.88 -1.72
C VAL A 87 3.45 26.59 -0.22
N LEU A 88 4.15 25.53 0.19
CA LEU A 88 4.31 25.17 1.59
C LEU A 88 5.35 26.07 2.30
N PRO A 89 5.34 26.12 3.65
CA PRO A 89 6.47 26.61 4.42
C PRO A 89 7.78 25.95 3.95
N GLY A 90 8.81 26.75 3.71
CA GLY A 90 10.08 26.26 3.13
C GLY A 90 10.16 26.30 1.60
N GLY A 91 9.10 26.75 0.90
CA GLY A 91 9.15 27.11 -0.52
C GLY A 91 8.85 25.97 -1.50
N ASN A 92 8.51 24.77 -1.03
CA ASN A 92 8.08 23.69 -1.90
C ASN A 92 6.77 24.04 -2.60
N VAL A 93 6.74 23.93 -3.93
CA VAL A 93 5.57 24.23 -4.77
C VAL A 93 4.89 22.93 -5.19
N TYR A 94 3.56 22.90 -5.12
CA TYR A 94 2.71 21.77 -5.52
C TYR A 94 1.65 22.25 -6.51
N SER A 95 1.47 21.54 -7.63
CA SER A 95 0.28 21.71 -8.47
C SER A 95 -0.89 20.95 -7.85
N VAL A 96 -2.09 21.51 -7.97
CA VAL A 96 -3.33 20.88 -7.53
C VAL A 96 -4.03 20.33 -8.76
N GLU A 97 -3.92 19.03 -8.99
CA GLU A 97 -4.60 18.36 -10.11
C GLU A 97 -5.94 17.81 -9.66
N ARG A 98 -6.97 18.17 -10.41
CA ARG A 98 -8.36 17.73 -10.23
C ARG A 98 -8.78 16.92 -11.44
N GLY A 99 -9.72 16.01 -11.24
CA GLY A 99 -10.25 15.16 -12.30
C GLY A 99 -11.21 14.15 -11.72
N ALA A 100 -12.29 13.86 -12.45
CA ALA A 100 -13.27 12.87 -12.04
C ALA A 100 -12.84 11.48 -12.50
N ALA A 101 -13.07 10.48 -11.67
CA ALA A 101 -12.93 9.09 -12.07
C ALA A 101 -13.94 8.78 -13.18
N GLY A 102 -13.46 8.10 -14.23
CA GLY A 102 -14.29 7.64 -15.34
C GLY A 102 -14.46 6.11 -15.32
N PRO A 103 -15.38 5.54 -16.13
CA PRO A 103 -15.61 4.09 -16.17
C PRO A 103 -14.35 3.25 -16.44
N ASN A 104 -13.43 3.78 -17.26
CA ASN A 104 -12.17 3.12 -17.62
C ASN A 104 -11.01 3.42 -16.66
N ALA A 105 -11.14 4.44 -15.81
CA ALA A 105 -10.15 4.87 -14.83
C ALA A 105 -10.83 5.16 -13.48
N PRO A 106 -11.40 4.13 -12.83
CA PRO A 106 -12.18 4.30 -11.60
C PRO A 106 -11.33 4.76 -10.39
N LEU A 107 -10.01 4.65 -10.49
CA LEU A 107 -9.04 5.06 -9.46
C LEU A 107 -8.26 6.32 -9.87
N GLN A 108 -8.77 7.12 -10.83
CA GLN A 108 -8.16 8.38 -11.23
C GLN A 108 -7.90 9.27 -9.99
N ASN A 109 -6.67 9.78 -9.89
CA ASN A 109 -6.19 10.60 -8.76
C ASN A 109 -6.15 9.91 -7.39
N GLU A 110 -6.47 8.61 -7.33
CA GLU A 110 -6.19 7.82 -6.13
C GLU A 110 -4.72 7.42 -6.08
N ILE A 111 -4.21 7.37 -4.85
CA ILE A 111 -2.82 7.05 -4.57
C ILE A 111 -2.80 5.74 -3.79
N ALA A 112 -2.15 4.73 -4.36
CA ALA A 112 -2.00 3.42 -3.75
C ALA A 112 -0.56 3.19 -3.28
N LEU A 113 -0.39 2.74 -2.04
CA LEU A 113 0.87 2.24 -1.50
C LEU A 113 0.82 0.72 -1.39
N VAL A 114 1.76 0.01 -2.01
CA VAL A 114 1.84 -1.46 -2.00
C VAL A 114 3.14 -1.90 -1.34
N THR A 115 3.05 -2.61 -0.21
CA THR A 115 4.22 -3.18 0.48
C THR A 115 4.63 -4.54 -0.09
N GLY A 116 5.92 -4.86 -0.10
CA GLY A 116 6.40 -6.10 -0.73
C GLY A 116 6.12 -6.14 -2.23
N ALA A 117 6.12 -4.98 -2.88
CA ALA A 117 5.70 -4.80 -4.26
C ALA A 117 6.58 -5.55 -5.26
N ALA A 118 7.85 -5.81 -4.94
CA ALA A 118 8.76 -6.50 -5.85
C ALA A 118 8.56 -8.04 -5.86
N GLY A 119 7.67 -8.57 -5.02
CA GLY A 119 7.20 -9.94 -5.12
C GLY A 119 6.09 -10.12 -6.17
N ALA A 120 5.91 -11.36 -6.66
CA ALA A 120 4.96 -11.65 -7.75
C ALA A 120 3.54 -11.13 -7.51
N ILE A 121 2.97 -11.31 -6.30
CA ILE A 121 1.63 -10.80 -5.98
C ILE A 121 1.61 -9.26 -5.97
N GLY A 122 2.59 -8.64 -5.30
CA GLY A 122 2.68 -7.18 -5.18
C GLY A 122 2.81 -6.50 -6.54
N GLU A 123 3.61 -7.07 -7.43
CA GLU A 123 3.82 -6.59 -8.79
C GLU A 123 2.54 -6.65 -9.63
N GLY A 124 1.81 -7.77 -9.59
CA GLY A 124 0.50 -7.90 -10.24
C GLY A 124 -0.52 -6.87 -9.72
N ILE A 125 -0.54 -6.63 -8.40
CA ILE A 125 -1.40 -5.63 -7.77
C ILE A 125 -1.04 -4.21 -8.26
N CYS A 126 0.26 -3.87 -8.30
CA CYS A 126 0.74 -2.60 -8.82
C CYS A 126 0.28 -2.35 -10.26
N ARG A 127 0.41 -3.36 -11.14
CA ARG A 127 -0.07 -3.27 -12.53
C ARG A 127 -1.58 -3.07 -12.61
N GLY A 128 -2.36 -3.84 -11.85
CA GLY A 128 -3.81 -3.73 -11.81
C GLY A 128 -4.29 -2.34 -11.37
N LEU A 129 -3.72 -1.80 -10.29
CA LEU A 129 -4.03 -0.45 -9.79
C LEU A 129 -3.67 0.64 -10.81
N LEU A 130 -2.48 0.57 -11.40
CA LEU A 130 -2.00 1.53 -12.40
C LEU A 130 -2.89 1.52 -13.66
N ALA A 131 -3.31 0.32 -14.11
CA ALA A 131 -4.21 0.14 -15.23
C ALA A 131 -5.62 0.71 -14.97
N LYS A 132 -6.04 0.86 -13.71
CA LYS A 132 -7.29 1.50 -13.31
C LYS A 132 -7.17 2.99 -12.98
N GLY A 133 -6.02 3.60 -13.27
CA GLY A 133 -5.83 5.05 -13.19
C GLY A 133 -5.15 5.54 -11.90
N ALA A 134 -4.83 4.64 -10.96
CA ALA A 134 -4.16 5.04 -9.72
C ALA A 134 -2.72 5.51 -9.96
N HIS A 135 -2.23 6.35 -9.05
CA HIS A 135 -0.81 6.53 -8.79
C HIS A 135 -0.34 5.41 -7.85
N VAL A 136 0.80 4.79 -8.12
CA VAL A 136 1.26 3.60 -7.40
C VAL A 136 2.64 3.84 -6.79
N ALA A 137 2.69 3.87 -5.46
CA ALA A 137 3.90 3.77 -4.69
C ALA A 137 4.22 2.29 -4.42
N ALA A 138 5.14 1.73 -5.19
CA ALA A 138 5.69 0.40 -4.97
C ALA A 138 6.75 0.48 -3.86
N THR A 139 6.58 -0.33 -2.81
CA THR A 139 7.56 -0.37 -1.71
C THR A 139 8.04 -1.78 -1.43
N ASP A 140 9.35 -1.91 -1.18
CA ASP A 140 9.99 -3.19 -0.88
C ASP A 140 11.30 -2.95 -0.12
N LEU A 141 11.78 -3.96 0.61
CA LEU A 141 13.11 -3.96 1.20
C LEU A 141 14.19 -4.18 0.11
N ALA A 142 13.87 -4.99 -0.90
CA ALA A 142 14.81 -5.39 -1.94
C ALA A 142 14.95 -4.29 -3.02
N LYS A 143 15.96 -3.42 -2.85
CA LYS A 143 16.20 -2.26 -3.72
C LYS A 143 16.28 -2.57 -5.22
N ALA A 144 17.12 -3.52 -5.62
CA ALA A 144 17.35 -3.79 -7.04
C ALA A 144 16.09 -4.40 -7.74
N PRO A 145 15.41 -5.41 -7.16
CA PRO A 145 14.11 -5.85 -7.66
C PRO A 145 13.07 -4.74 -7.74
N LEU A 146 13.01 -3.87 -6.73
CA LEU A 146 12.10 -2.73 -6.71
C LEU A 146 12.38 -1.74 -7.85
N GLN A 147 13.64 -1.36 -8.06
CA GLN A 147 14.03 -0.46 -9.15
C GLN A 147 13.67 -1.03 -10.52
N LYS A 148 13.89 -2.33 -10.73
CA LYS A 148 13.48 -3.01 -11.96
C LYS A 148 11.96 -2.95 -12.15
N LEU A 149 11.19 -3.24 -11.10
CA LEU A 149 9.73 -3.17 -11.15
C LEU A 149 9.25 -1.76 -11.54
N VAL A 150 9.79 -0.73 -10.89
CA VAL A 150 9.41 0.67 -11.16
C VAL A 150 9.62 1.00 -12.63
N ALA A 151 10.79 0.72 -13.19
CA ALA A 151 11.08 0.97 -14.60
C ALA A 151 10.09 0.24 -15.54
N GLU A 152 9.69 -0.98 -15.20
CA GLU A 152 8.70 -1.73 -15.98
C GLU A 152 7.28 -1.17 -15.84
N LEU A 153 6.89 -0.65 -14.67
CA LEU A 153 5.58 -0.01 -14.46
C LEU A 153 5.51 1.35 -15.16
N GLU A 154 6.60 2.12 -15.14
CA GLU A 154 6.70 3.40 -15.88
C GLU A 154 6.54 3.18 -17.38
N ALA A 155 7.13 2.11 -17.93
CA ALA A 155 6.98 1.75 -19.34
C ALA A 155 5.54 1.40 -19.74
N LEU A 156 4.70 0.92 -18.79
CA LEU A 156 3.28 0.65 -19.03
C LEU A 156 2.39 1.91 -18.98
N ALA A 157 2.88 3.00 -18.40
CA ALA A 157 2.16 4.25 -18.27
C ALA A 157 2.87 5.35 -19.08
N PRO A 158 2.84 5.29 -20.44
CA PRO A 158 3.56 6.27 -21.26
C PRO A 158 3.05 7.68 -20.96
N GLY A 159 3.97 8.57 -20.57
CA GLY A 159 3.67 9.98 -20.39
C GLY A 159 4.65 10.82 -19.56
N LEU A 160 5.46 10.26 -18.65
CA LEU A 160 6.25 11.05 -17.68
C LEU A 160 7.63 10.41 -17.38
N PRO A 161 8.66 11.19 -16.95
CA PRO A 161 10.05 10.73 -16.93
C PRO A 161 10.38 9.81 -15.74
N ALA A 162 11.36 8.93 -15.96
CA ALA A 162 11.84 7.90 -15.03
C ALA A 162 12.50 8.45 -13.75
N ILE A 163 12.44 7.67 -12.67
CA ILE A 163 13.22 7.91 -11.44
C ILE A 163 14.73 7.87 -11.74
N ALA A 164 15.47 8.90 -11.29
CA ALA A 164 16.92 8.96 -11.38
C ALA A 164 17.59 7.82 -10.57
N PRO A 165 18.52 7.04 -11.15
CA PRO A 165 19.30 6.08 -10.39
C PRO A 165 20.28 6.81 -9.47
N GLY A 166 20.20 6.58 -8.15
CA GLY A 166 21.20 7.08 -7.20
C GLY A 166 20.73 7.63 -5.85
N LEU A 167 19.46 7.45 -5.46
CA LEU A 167 18.98 7.92 -4.15
C LEU A 167 19.57 7.11 -2.97
N PRO A 168 20.35 7.73 -2.07
CA PRO A 168 20.90 7.04 -0.90
C PRO A 168 19.79 6.68 0.09
N SER A 169 20.04 5.60 0.82
CA SER A 169 19.18 5.09 1.89
C SER A 169 18.98 6.14 2.99
N ILE A 170 17.72 6.42 3.28
CA ILE A 170 17.18 7.14 4.45
C ILE A 170 17.81 8.53 4.70
N ALA A 171 17.22 9.56 4.11
CA ALA A 171 17.12 10.89 4.71
C ALA A 171 16.11 11.73 3.92
N LEU A 172 15.24 12.42 4.66
CA LEU A 172 14.49 13.58 4.19
C LEU A 172 15.43 14.58 3.48
N GLY A 173 15.05 15.03 2.30
CA GLY A 173 15.64 16.23 1.67
C GLY A 173 16.35 15.98 0.34
N ALA A 174 15.81 16.65 -0.68
CA ALA A 174 16.35 16.89 -2.02
C ALA A 174 16.41 15.69 -2.99
N THR A 175 15.47 15.68 -3.94
CA THR A 175 15.64 15.01 -5.24
C THR A 175 15.23 15.96 -6.35
N ASP A 176 16.23 16.52 -7.01
CA ASP A 176 16.11 17.24 -8.26
C ASP A 176 15.84 16.25 -9.41
N GLY A 177 14.78 16.51 -10.19
CA GLY A 177 14.56 15.90 -11.51
C GLY A 177 13.42 14.87 -11.59
N ALA A 178 12.31 15.30 -12.21
CA ALA A 178 11.16 14.52 -12.69
C ALA A 178 10.14 13.97 -11.65
N THR A 179 9.36 14.86 -11.04
CA THR A 179 8.15 14.53 -10.24
C THR A 179 6.91 14.26 -11.09
N GLY A 180 7.10 13.69 -12.28
CA GLY A 180 6.05 13.58 -13.29
C GLY A 180 5.14 12.35 -13.13
N GLY A 181 5.70 11.20 -12.79
CA GLY A 181 5.10 9.88 -13.03
C GLY A 181 3.91 9.49 -12.15
N ARG A 182 3.19 8.45 -12.59
CA ARG A 182 2.17 7.72 -11.80
C ARG A 182 2.78 6.57 -10.99
N VAL A 183 4.10 6.43 -10.97
CA VAL A 183 4.81 5.34 -10.28
C VAL A 183 5.89 5.96 -9.40
N LEU A 184 6.02 5.45 -8.17
CA LEU A 184 7.04 5.84 -7.22
C LEU A 184 7.62 4.57 -6.57
N GLY A 185 8.94 4.44 -6.57
CA GLY A 185 9.64 3.38 -5.82
C GLY A 185 10.15 3.90 -4.48
N VAL A 186 9.78 3.24 -3.38
CA VAL A 186 10.28 3.60 -2.04
C VAL A 186 10.83 2.38 -1.32
N THR A 187 12.08 2.42 -0.88
CA THR A 187 12.62 1.33 -0.05
C THR A 187 12.02 1.40 1.35
N VAL A 188 11.34 0.34 1.78
CA VAL A 188 10.69 0.28 3.09
C VAL A 188 10.99 -1.07 3.74
N ASP A 189 11.53 -1.03 4.96
CA ASP A 189 11.54 -2.16 5.87
C ASP A 189 10.29 -2.10 6.74
N VAL A 190 9.35 -3.02 6.53
CA VAL A 190 8.10 -3.04 7.29
C VAL A 190 8.33 -3.36 8.78
N THR A 191 9.49 -3.89 9.16
CA THR A 191 9.83 -4.21 10.55
C THR A 191 10.37 -3.01 11.34
N ASP A 192 10.60 -1.88 10.66
CA ASP A 192 11.09 -0.64 11.27
C ASP A 192 10.01 0.46 11.18
N GLU A 193 9.52 0.90 12.35
CA GLU A 193 8.50 1.95 12.46
C GLU A 193 8.93 3.26 11.76
N ALA A 194 10.20 3.64 11.86
CA ALA A 194 10.71 4.86 11.23
C ALA A 194 10.78 4.69 9.71
N SER A 195 11.17 3.51 9.22
CA SER A 195 11.16 3.19 7.79
C SER A 195 9.75 3.24 7.20
N VAL A 196 8.76 2.67 7.89
CA VAL A 196 7.35 2.73 7.47
C VAL A 196 6.87 4.18 7.42
N ALA A 197 7.08 4.97 8.47
CA ALA A 197 6.66 6.37 8.50
C ALA A 197 7.32 7.20 7.40
N ALA A 198 8.63 7.02 7.17
CA ALA A 198 9.36 7.68 6.09
C ALA A 198 8.84 7.27 4.70
N GLY A 199 8.42 6.01 4.54
CA GLY A 199 7.77 5.51 3.33
C GLY A 199 6.48 6.27 3.01
N PHE A 200 5.60 6.41 3.99
CA PHE A 200 4.36 7.20 3.84
C PHE A 200 4.64 8.69 3.63
N ASP A 201 5.66 9.25 4.28
CA ASP A 201 6.09 10.63 4.06
C ASP A 201 6.53 10.85 2.60
N ALA A 202 7.33 9.94 2.04
CA ALA A 202 7.77 10.05 0.64
C ALA A 202 6.59 10.07 -0.34
N VAL A 203 5.59 9.22 -0.12
CA VAL A 203 4.36 9.20 -0.96
C VAL A 203 3.58 10.50 -0.79
N THR A 204 3.42 10.95 0.47
CA THR A 204 2.70 12.18 0.80
C THR A 204 3.39 13.43 0.23
N GLU A 205 4.70 13.51 0.30
CA GLU A 205 5.50 14.61 -0.27
C GLU A 205 5.55 14.58 -1.79
N THR A 206 5.21 13.45 -2.43
CA THR A 206 5.17 13.36 -3.90
C THR A 206 3.79 13.74 -4.44
N TRP A 207 2.73 13.23 -3.80
CA TRP A 207 1.37 13.25 -4.35
C TRP A 207 0.30 13.83 -3.40
N GLY A 208 0.70 14.21 -2.19
CA GLY A 208 -0.15 14.86 -1.19
C GLY A 208 -0.77 13.93 -0.15
N GLY A 209 -0.70 12.61 -0.33
CA GLY A 209 -1.30 11.65 0.60
C GLY A 209 -1.35 10.22 0.07
N VAL A 210 -2.27 9.42 0.61
CA VAL A 210 -2.54 8.03 0.22
C VAL A 210 -4.05 7.75 0.34
N ASP A 211 -4.60 6.88 -0.51
CA ASP A 211 -6.02 6.51 -0.47
C ASP A 211 -6.21 5.00 -0.33
N ILE A 212 -5.30 4.24 -0.94
CA ILE A 212 -5.31 2.78 -0.92
C ILE A 212 -4.00 2.29 -0.30
N VAL A 213 -4.07 1.39 0.69
CA VAL A 213 -2.89 0.74 1.25
C VAL A 213 -3.03 -0.77 1.12
N VAL A 214 -2.11 -1.38 0.40
CA VAL A 214 -2.03 -2.84 0.27
C VAL A 214 -0.92 -3.37 1.17
N VAL A 215 -1.34 -4.06 2.24
CA VAL A 215 -0.44 -4.75 3.17
C VAL A 215 -0.14 -6.12 2.58
N ASN A 216 0.92 -6.22 1.78
CA ASN A 216 1.27 -7.43 1.03
C ASN A 216 2.61 -8.06 1.47
N ALA A 217 3.51 -7.29 2.09
CA ALA A 217 4.78 -7.82 2.59
C ALA A 217 4.57 -9.04 3.49
N GLY A 218 5.42 -10.06 3.31
CA GLY A 218 5.37 -11.26 4.12
C GLY A 218 6.39 -12.30 3.71
N ILE A 219 6.80 -13.12 4.68
CA ILE A 219 7.76 -14.22 4.48
C ILE A 219 7.18 -15.52 5.01
N ALA A 220 7.72 -16.64 4.54
CA ALA A 220 7.35 -17.97 4.97
C ALA A 220 8.58 -18.82 5.28
N ALA A 221 8.39 -19.82 6.14
CA ALA A 221 9.36 -20.86 6.43
C ALA A 221 8.66 -22.22 6.43
N VAL A 222 9.35 -23.26 5.97
CA VAL A 222 8.91 -24.65 6.04
C VAL A 222 9.64 -25.32 7.19
N ALA A 223 8.91 -25.72 8.22
CA ALA A 223 9.44 -26.43 9.38
C ALA A 223 8.30 -27.15 10.13
N SER A 224 8.57 -28.35 10.65
CA SER A 224 7.68 -28.99 11.63
C SER A 224 7.72 -28.21 12.95
N LEU A 225 6.68 -28.33 13.80
CA LEU A 225 6.67 -27.60 15.08
C LEU A 225 7.76 -28.05 16.03
N VAL A 226 8.16 -29.33 15.98
CA VAL A 226 9.17 -29.91 16.87
C VAL A 226 10.60 -29.58 16.42
N GLU A 227 10.80 -29.17 15.16
CA GLU A 227 12.09 -28.76 14.58
C GLU A 227 12.14 -27.25 14.30
N LEU A 228 11.11 -26.49 14.71
CA LEU A 228 11.04 -25.06 14.44
C LEU A 228 12.01 -24.31 15.35
N GLU A 229 13.07 -23.79 14.74
CA GLU A 229 13.98 -22.88 15.43
C GLU A 229 13.27 -21.58 15.83
N LEU A 230 13.40 -21.21 17.10
CA LEU A 230 12.73 -20.04 17.67
C LEU A 230 13.11 -18.74 16.93
N ASP A 231 14.36 -18.59 16.51
CA ASP A 231 14.79 -17.40 15.77
C ASP A 231 14.22 -17.34 14.35
N ALA A 232 13.92 -18.49 13.74
CA ALA A 232 13.18 -18.52 12.48
C ALA A 232 11.73 -18.07 12.70
N PHE A 233 11.08 -18.53 13.77
CA PHE A 233 9.75 -18.06 14.15
C PHE A 233 9.71 -16.55 14.42
N ARG A 234 10.64 -16.03 15.22
CA ARG A 234 10.77 -14.59 15.51
C ARG A 234 10.95 -13.74 14.26
N ARG A 235 11.71 -14.24 13.26
CA ARG A 235 11.82 -13.55 11.96
C ARG A 235 10.47 -13.44 11.26
N LEU A 236 9.68 -14.51 11.25
CA LEU A 236 8.32 -14.50 10.70
C LEU A 236 7.40 -13.55 11.47
N GLU A 237 7.47 -13.52 12.81
CA GLU A 237 6.68 -12.60 13.63
C GLU A 237 6.98 -11.14 13.31
N ARG A 238 8.27 -10.75 13.27
CA ARG A 238 8.68 -9.37 12.94
C ARG A 238 8.09 -8.89 11.62
N VAL A 239 8.14 -9.72 10.58
CA VAL A 239 7.64 -9.32 9.25
C VAL A 239 6.11 -9.44 9.16
N ASN A 240 5.56 -10.62 9.47
CA ASN A 240 4.15 -10.92 9.20
C ASN A 240 3.20 -10.33 10.25
N VAL A 241 3.65 -10.09 11.49
CA VAL A 241 2.82 -9.56 12.59
C VAL A 241 3.18 -8.12 12.89
N GLU A 242 4.41 -7.84 13.31
CA GLU A 242 4.82 -6.48 13.67
C GLU A 242 4.77 -5.57 12.44
N GLY A 243 5.28 -5.99 11.29
CA GLY A 243 5.22 -5.19 10.07
C GLY A 243 3.79 -4.94 9.57
N THR A 244 2.89 -5.91 9.74
CA THR A 244 1.45 -5.70 9.49
C THR A 244 0.89 -4.64 10.45
N LEU A 245 1.16 -4.76 11.75
CA LEU A 245 0.70 -3.80 12.77
C LEU A 245 1.19 -2.38 12.47
N LEU A 246 2.48 -2.21 12.19
CA LEU A 246 3.10 -0.91 11.91
C LEU A 246 2.49 -0.27 10.66
N THR A 247 2.31 -1.06 9.59
CA THR A 247 1.71 -0.58 8.34
C THR A 247 0.23 -0.19 8.53
N LEU A 248 -0.56 -1.02 9.23
CA LEU A 248 -1.96 -0.72 9.53
C LEU A 248 -2.10 0.55 10.39
N ALA A 249 -1.31 0.66 11.45
CA ALA A 249 -1.32 1.82 12.33
C ALA A 249 -0.96 3.10 11.58
N GLU A 250 0.07 3.07 10.74
CA GLU A 250 0.47 4.24 9.96
C GLU A 250 -0.57 4.60 8.90
N ALA A 251 -1.11 3.62 8.17
CA ALA A 251 -2.19 3.84 7.22
C ALA A 251 -3.41 4.51 7.87
N GLY A 252 -3.85 3.99 9.03
CA GLY A 252 -4.97 4.57 9.78
C GLY A 252 -4.71 6.02 10.22
N ARG A 253 -3.49 6.33 10.69
CA ARG A 253 -3.09 7.70 11.05
C ARG A 253 -3.16 8.65 9.85
N ARG A 254 -2.67 8.22 8.68
CA ARG A 254 -2.64 9.03 7.46
C ARG A 254 -4.04 9.28 6.92
N LEU A 255 -4.82 8.22 6.73
CA LEU A 255 -6.18 8.29 6.21
C LEU A 255 -7.10 9.07 7.16
N GLY A 256 -6.98 8.85 8.48
CA GLY A 256 -7.73 9.61 9.48
C GLY A 256 -7.41 11.10 9.45
N ARG A 257 -6.13 11.47 9.26
CA ARG A 257 -5.73 12.88 9.12
C ARG A 257 -6.24 13.50 7.81
N GLN A 258 -6.26 12.75 6.71
CA GLN A 258 -6.88 13.22 5.46
C GLN A 258 -8.38 13.47 5.63
N ALA A 259 -9.03 12.70 6.51
CA ALA A 259 -10.46 12.83 6.82
C ALA A 259 -11.35 12.72 5.57
N THR A 260 -10.98 11.85 4.65
CA THR A 260 -11.73 11.63 3.42
C THR A 260 -11.97 10.13 3.16
N GLY A 261 -11.85 9.27 4.17
CA GLY A 261 -11.97 7.82 4.04
C GLY A 261 -10.78 7.18 3.32
N GLY A 262 -10.87 5.89 3.06
CA GLY A 262 -9.84 5.15 2.33
C GLY A 262 -10.07 3.64 2.33
N ASP A 263 -9.11 2.91 1.77
CA ASP A 263 -9.19 1.46 1.60
C ASP A 263 -7.87 0.79 1.97
N ILE A 264 -7.91 -0.11 2.94
CA ILE A 264 -6.77 -0.94 3.33
C ILE A 264 -7.10 -2.38 2.94
N ILE A 265 -6.19 -3.03 2.20
CA ILE A 265 -6.35 -4.40 1.77
C ILE A 265 -5.14 -5.22 2.23
N LEU A 266 -5.37 -6.17 3.13
CA LEU A 266 -4.34 -7.12 3.57
C LEU A 266 -4.33 -8.35 2.64
N ILE A 267 -3.15 -8.68 2.11
CA ILE A 267 -2.92 -9.96 1.46
C ILE A 267 -2.66 -11.01 2.56
N SER A 268 -3.76 -11.69 2.89
CA SER A 268 -3.83 -12.83 3.80
C SER A 268 -3.32 -14.09 3.08
N THR A 269 -3.84 -15.25 3.47
CA THR A 269 -3.56 -16.55 2.86
C THR A 269 -4.69 -17.50 3.19
N ARG A 270 -4.92 -18.51 2.34
CA ARG A 270 -5.81 -19.62 2.70
C ARG A 270 -5.39 -20.34 3.99
N ASN A 271 -4.12 -20.25 4.40
CA ASN A 271 -3.61 -20.94 5.60
C ASN A 271 -4.24 -20.43 6.90
N VAL A 272 -4.90 -19.26 6.89
CA VAL A 272 -5.69 -18.78 8.03
C VAL A 272 -6.88 -19.70 8.30
N PHE A 273 -7.53 -20.21 7.24
CA PHE A 273 -8.71 -21.07 7.33
C PHE A 273 -8.37 -22.56 7.23
N ALA A 274 -7.39 -22.89 6.37
CA ALA A 274 -6.96 -24.26 6.10
C ALA A 274 -5.42 -24.36 6.18
N PRO A 275 -4.84 -24.39 7.39
CA PRO A 275 -3.40 -24.54 7.57
C PRO A 275 -2.89 -25.90 7.07
N GLY A 276 -1.61 -25.97 6.70
CA GLY A 276 -0.97 -27.22 6.29
C GLY A 276 0.17 -27.63 7.22
N ALA A 277 0.41 -28.94 7.31
CA ALA A 277 1.58 -29.48 7.99
C ALA A 277 2.89 -28.82 7.48
N GLN A 278 3.85 -28.70 8.40
CA GLN A 278 5.16 -28.07 8.20
C GLN A 278 5.12 -26.58 7.81
N PHE A 279 3.99 -25.91 8.02
CA PHE A 279 3.81 -24.48 7.74
C PHE A 279 3.22 -23.73 8.94
N GLY A 280 3.27 -24.33 10.14
CA GLY A 280 2.62 -23.81 11.35
C GLY A 280 3.06 -22.40 11.72
N ALA A 281 4.37 -22.10 11.68
CA ALA A 281 4.91 -20.77 11.94
C ALA A 281 4.32 -19.70 11.00
N TYR A 282 4.28 -19.99 9.69
CA TYR A 282 3.68 -19.10 8.71
C TYR A 282 2.18 -18.93 8.94
N SER A 283 1.46 -20.04 9.14
CA SER A 283 0.01 -20.01 9.39
C SER A 283 -0.33 -19.20 10.63
N ALA A 284 0.37 -19.40 11.74
CA ALA A 284 0.14 -18.68 13.00
C ALA A 284 0.41 -17.19 12.84
N THR A 285 1.54 -16.80 12.25
CA THR A 285 1.90 -15.38 12.07
C THR A 285 0.99 -14.68 11.07
N LYS A 286 0.58 -15.33 9.98
CA LYS A 286 -0.42 -14.77 9.06
C LYS A 286 -1.82 -14.70 9.66
N ALA A 287 -2.21 -15.64 10.52
CA ALA A 287 -3.47 -15.57 11.27
C ALA A 287 -3.47 -14.39 12.25
N ALA A 288 -2.35 -14.12 12.93
CA ALA A 288 -2.20 -12.94 13.78
C ALA A 288 -2.34 -11.64 12.95
N GLY A 289 -1.62 -11.51 11.83
CA GLY A 289 -1.76 -10.35 10.93
C GLY A 289 -3.17 -10.19 10.37
N HIS A 290 -3.84 -11.28 10.02
CA HIS A 290 -5.23 -11.29 9.59
C HIS A 290 -6.17 -10.77 10.69
N GLN A 291 -5.99 -11.22 11.93
CA GLN A 291 -6.80 -10.76 13.05
C GLN A 291 -6.57 -9.27 13.34
N LEU A 292 -5.33 -8.76 13.20
CA LEU A 292 -5.04 -7.33 13.31
C LEU A 292 -5.83 -6.52 12.25
N ALA A 293 -5.90 -6.99 11.01
CA ALA A 293 -6.69 -6.33 9.98
C ALA A 293 -8.21 -6.37 10.28
N ARG A 294 -8.71 -7.46 10.86
CA ARG A 294 -10.11 -7.53 11.34
C ARG A 294 -10.38 -6.50 12.44
N ILE A 295 -9.48 -6.34 13.40
CA ILE A 295 -9.61 -5.31 14.44
C ILE A 295 -9.56 -3.91 13.81
N ALA A 296 -8.62 -3.66 12.89
CA ALA A 296 -8.53 -2.39 12.17
C ALA A 296 -9.83 -2.06 11.41
N SER A 297 -10.53 -3.06 10.86
CA SER A 297 -11.83 -2.84 10.20
C SER A 297 -12.91 -2.29 11.15
N LEU A 298 -12.86 -2.67 12.43
CA LEU A 298 -13.80 -2.21 13.45
C LEU A 298 -13.41 -0.81 13.94
N GLU A 299 -12.12 -0.60 14.21
CA GLU A 299 -11.61 0.65 14.78
C GLU A 299 -11.65 1.82 13.80
N MET A 300 -11.46 1.55 12.50
CA MET A 300 -11.31 2.59 11.48
C MET A 300 -12.60 2.88 10.69
N ALA A 301 -13.65 2.07 10.87
CA ALA A 301 -14.92 2.23 10.15
C ALA A 301 -15.57 3.61 10.36
N GLY A 302 -15.46 4.18 11.57
CA GLY A 302 -16.00 5.50 11.89
C GLY A 302 -15.39 6.66 11.08
N ALA A 303 -14.23 6.42 10.45
CA ALA A 303 -13.55 7.38 9.58
C ALA A 303 -13.74 7.09 8.08
N ASP A 304 -14.69 6.23 7.71
CA ASP A 304 -14.91 5.73 6.34
C ASP A 304 -13.66 5.06 5.74
N ILE A 305 -12.87 4.40 6.60
CA ILE A 305 -11.72 3.58 6.19
C ILE A 305 -12.15 2.12 6.25
N ARG A 306 -12.18 1.48 5.07
CA ARG A 306 -12.52 0.06 4.98
C ARG A 306 -11.25 -0.78 5.05
N VAL A 307 -11.31 -1.88 5.77
CA VAL A 307 -10.19 -2.82 5.87
C VAL A 307 -10.68 -4.20 5.50
N ASN A 308 -10.17 -4.77 4.42
CA ASN A 308 -10.56 -6.09 3.91
C ASN A 308 -9.34 -6.98 3.68
N MET A 309 -9.59 -8.28 3.55
CA MET A 309 -8.56 -9.29 3.34
C MET A 309 -8.75 -9.99 2.00
N VAL A 310 -7.67 -10.30 1.32
CA VAL A 310 -7.65 -11.21 0.16
C VAL A 310 -6.85 -12.44 0.55
N ALA A 311 -7.43 -13.63 0.41
CA ALA A 311 -6.82 -14.90 0.84
C ALA A 311 -6.44 -15.78 -0.37
N PRO A 312 -5.26 -15.57 -0.97
CA PRO A 312 -4.80 -16.39 -2.07
C PRO A 312 -4.29 -17.77 -1.63
N ASP A 313 -4.29 -18.72 -2.56
CA ASP A 313 -3.51 -19.96 -2.50
C ASP A 313 -2.51 -20.04 -3.65
N ALA A 314 -1.35 -20.64 -3.38
CA ALA A 314 -0.43 -21.15 -4.41
C ALA A 314 -0.12 -20.25 -5.62
N VAL A 315 0.17 -18.96 -5.38
CA VAL A 315 0.55 -18.03 -6.45
C VAL A 315 2.04 -18.17 -6.78
N PHE A 316 2.37 -18.98 -7.77
CA PHE A 316 3.76 -19.23 -8.23
C PHE A 316 4.38 -18.06 -9.02
N GLY A 317 3.55 -17.13 -9.48
CA GLY A 317 3.94 -16.02 -10.36
C GLY A 317 3.48 -16.22 -11.80
N GLU A 318 3.86 -15.31 -12.69
CA GLU A 318 3.37 -15.28 -14.08
C GLU A 318 4.43 -14.79 -15.07
N GLY A 319 4.57 -15.49 -16.19
CA GLY A 319 5.61 -15.21 -17.18
C GLY A 319 7.01 -15.12 -16.55
N LYS A 320 7.66 -13.96 -16.74
CA LYS A 320 9.00 -13.67 -16.20
C LYS A 320 9.01 -13.31 -14.70
N HIS A 321 7.85 -13.15 -14.07
CA HIS A 321 7.70 -12.70 -12.69
C HIS A 321 7.40 -13.87 -11.75
N ARG A 322 8.44 -14.60 -11.35
CA ARG A 322 8.34 -15.74 -10.42
C ARG A 322 8.24 -15.26 -8.97
N SER A 323 7.54 -16.04 -8.14
CA SER A 323 7.36 -15.71 -6.72
C SER A 323 8.62 -15.99 -5.91
N GLY A 324 9.17 -14.94 -5.27
CA GLY A 324 10.30 -15.08 -4.34
C GLY A 324 9.96 -15.95 -3.11
N LEU A 325 8.70 -15.93 -2.65
CA LEU A 325 8.24 -16.80 -1.58
C LEU A 325 8.33 -18.27 -1.99
N TRP A 326 7.91 -18.62 -3.21
CA TRP A 326 8.04 -19.98 -3.75
C TRP A 326 9.46 -20.37 -4.12
N ALA A 327 10.30 -19.42 -4.52
CA ALA A 327 11.74 -19.69 -4.66
C ALA A 327 12.36 -20.13 -3.31
N ALA A 328 11.92 -19.52 -2.20
CA ALA A 328 12.40 -19.87 -0.86
C ALA A 328 11.82 -21.19 -0.33
N VAL A 329 10.50 -21.43 -0.47
CA VAL A 329 9.85 -22.60 0.14
C VAL A 329 9.66 -23.79 -0.81
N GLY A 330 9.70 -23.55 -2.12
CA GLY A 330 9.43 -24.54 -3.17
C GLY A 330 10.33 -25.78 -3.10
N PRO A 331 11.67 -25.65 -2.98
CA PRO A 331 12.57 -26.80 -2.90
C PRO A 331 12.22 -27.78 -1.76
N ALA A 332 11.98 -27.27 -0.55
CA ALA A 332 11.57 -28.10 0.58
C ALA A 332 10.21 -28.76 0.35
N ARG A 333 9.27 -28.06 -0.30
CA ARG A 333 7.94 -28.59 -0.65
C ARG A 333 8.00 -29.67 -1.73
N MET A 334 8.87 -29.51 -2.72
CA MET A 334 9.17 -30.50 -3.77
C MET A 334 9.72 -31.78 -3.13
N LEU A 335 10.76 -31.64 -2.31
CA LEU A 335 11.39 -32.78 -1.61
C LEU A 335 10.39 -33.53 -0.72
N ALA A 336 9.63 -32.81 0.11
CA ALA A 336 8.65 -33.41 1.03
C ALA A 336 7.52 -34.17 0.31
N ARG A 337 7.33 -33.96 -1.00
CA ARG A 337 6.27 -34.56 -1.80
C ARG A 337 6.76 -35.46 -2.93
N GLY A 338 8.08 -35.55 -3.14
CA GLY A 338 8.65 -36.25 -4.28
C GLY A 338 8.22 -35.65 -5.63
N LEU A 339 8.07 -34.33 -5.71
CA LEU A 339 7.63 -33.61 -6.91
C LEU A 339 8.75 -32.74 -7.46
N ASP A 340 8.75 -32.49 -8.77
CA ASP A 340 9.50 -31.41 -9.40
C ASP A 340 8.68 -30.11 -9.40
N GLU A 341 9.21 -29.05 -10.01
CA GLU A 341 8.57 -27.72 -9.99
C GLU A 341 7.20 -27.75 -10.68
N LYS A 342 7.13 -28.42 -11.84
CA LYS A 342 5.90 -28.58 -12.60
C LYS A 342 4.88 -29.42 -11.83
N GLY A 343 5.31 -30.56 -11.28
CA GLY A 343 4.48 -31.44 -10.48
C GLY A 343 3.97 -30.74 -9.22
N LEU A 344 4.76 -29.84 -8.61
CA LEU A 344 4.32 -29.03 -7.48
C LEU A 344 3.19 -28.07 -7.89
N GLU A 345 3.35 -27.34 -8.99
CA GLU A 345 2.31 -26.42 -9.48
C GLU A 345 1.03 -27.19 -9.87
N GLU A 346 1.16 -28.34 -10.54
CA GLU A 346 0.03 -29.22 -10.87
C GLU A 346 -0.64 -29.79 -9.62
N TYR A 347 0.13 -30.17 -8.59
CA TYR A 347 -0.40 -30.63 -7.30
C TYR A 347 -1.30 -29.58 -6.65
N TYR A 348 -0.86 -28.32 -6.56
CA TYR A 348 -1.68 -27.25 -5.98
C TYR A 348 -2.91 -26.93 -6.83
N ARG A 349 -2.78 -26.91 -8.15
CA ARG A 349 -3.91 -26.77 -9.07
C ARG A 349 -4.94 -27.88 -8.86
N ASN A 350 -4.49 -29.13 -8.72
CA ASN A 350 -5.36 -30.29 -8.59
C ASN A 350 -6.07 -30.37 -7.23
N ARG A 351 -5.63 -29.62 -6.21
CA ARG A 351 -6.29 -29.55 -4.90
C ARG A 351 -7.54 -28.67 -4.89
N ASN A 352 -7.60 -27.66 -5.74
CA ASN A 352 -8.76 -26.78 -5.78
C ASN A 352 -9.88 -27.36 -6.68
N LEU A 353 -11.12 -26.95 -6.44
CA LEU A 353 -12.31 -27.48 -7.11
C LEU A 353 -12.35 -27.13 -8.59
N LEU A 354 -11.94 -25.91 -8.95
CA LEU A 354 -11.94 -25.43 -10.33
C LEU A 354 -10.79 -25.98 -11.18
N LYS A 355 -9.83 -26.68 -10.56
CA LYS A 355 -8.55 -27.06 -11.18
C LYS A 355 -7.86 -25.86 -11.84
N ALA A 356 -8.04 -24.69 -11.24
CA ALA A 356 -7.59 -23.42 -11.78
C ALA A 356 -6.18 -23.09 -11.27
N ARG A 357 -5.38 -22.47 -12.14
CA ARG A 357 -4.15 -21.81 -11.73
C ARG A 357 -4.50 -20.46 -11.09
N ILE A 358 -3.84 -20.14 -9.99
CA ILE A 358 -4.00 -18.84 -9.33
C ILE A 358 -2.81 -17.94 -9.70
N THR A 359 -3.10 -16.78 -10.27
CA THR A 359 -2.10 -15.84 -10.78
C THR A 359 -2.07 -14.55 -9.96
N PRO A 360 -1.00 -13.74 -10.06
CA PRO A 360 -0.98 -12.40 -9.51
C PRO A 360 -2.13 -11.52 -10.02
N GLU A 361 -2.54 -11.67 -11.28
CA GLU A 361 -3.67 -10.94 -11.85
C GLU A 361 -4.99 -11.27 -11.13
N HIS A 362 -5.25 -12.54 -10.81
CA HIS A 362 -6.43 -12.91 -10.04
C HIS A 362 -6.44 -12.24 -8.65
N VAL A 363 -5.28 -12.13 -7.99
CA VAL A 363 -5.17 -11.43 -6.70
C VAL A 363 -5.37 -9.93 -6.89
N ALA A 364 -4.82 -9.33 -7.95
CA ALA A 364 -5.02 -7.93 -8.27
C ALA A 364 -6.50 -7.60 -8.52
N ASN A 365 -7.24 -8.48 -9.21
CA ASN A 365 -8.68 -8.32 -9.42
C ASN A 365 -9.48 -8.32 -8.11
N ALA A 366 -9.11 -9.17 -7.16
CA ALA A 366 -9.71 -9.18 -5.82
C ALA A 366 -9.38 -7.90 -5.02
N VAL A 367 -8.16 -7.39 -5.13
CA VAL A 367 -7.78 -6.09 -4.54
C VAL A 367 -8.59 -4.97 -5.18
N LEU A 368 -8.74 -4.97 -6.52
CA LEU A 368 -9.51 -3.97 -7.25
C LEU A 368 -10.99 -4.00 -6.90
N PHE A 369 -11.59 -5.17 -6.69
CA PHE A 369 -12.97 -5.29 -6.22
C PHE A 369 -13.22 -4.48 -4.94
N PHE A 370 -12.30 -4.60 -3.97
CA PHE A 370 -12.34 -3.76 -2.78
C PHE A 370 -11.97 -2.33 -3.13
N ALA A 371 -10.80 -2.05 -3.70
CA ALA A 371 -10.31 -0.69 -3.93
C ALA A 371 -11.32 0.18 -4.70
N THR A 372 -12.04 -0.34 -5.70
CA THR A 372 -13.04 0.44 -6.46
C THR A 372 -14.41 0.56 -5.76
N ARG A 373 -14.53 0.10 -4.50
CA ARG A 373 -15.73 0.16 -3.65
C ARG A 373 -17.01 -0.36 -4.33
N GLN A 374 -16.94 -1.51 -4.99
CA GLN A 374 -18.10 -2.08 -5.73
C GLN A 374 -19.25 -2.55 -4.83
N THR A 375 -19.03 -2.62 -3.52
CA THR A 375 -19.99 -3.06 -2.51
C THR A 375 -19.65 -2.42 -1.15
N PRO A 376 -20.64 -2.12 -0.29
CA PRO A 376 -20.42 -1.56 1.04
C PRO A 376 -19.89 -2.62 2.01
N THR A 377 -18.65 -3.06 1.80
CA THR A 377 -18.02 -4.17 2.54
C THR A 377 -16.76 -3.71 3.29
N THR A 378 -16.65 -4.07 4.57
CA THR A 378 -15.44 -3.98 5.39
C THR A 378 -15.34 -5.21 6.30
N GLY A 379 -14.13 -5.62 6.69
CA GLY A 379 -13.87 -6.80 7.51
C GLY A 379 -14.03 -8.14 6.81
N ALA A 380 -14.30 -8.14 5.48
CA ALA A 380 -14.50 -9.36 4.73
C ALA A 380 -13.18 -9.97 4.27
N THR A 381 -13.20 -11.29 4.07
CA THR A 381 -12.10 -12.01 3.41
C THR A 381 -12.59 -12.57 2.09
N LEU A 382 -11.92 -12.20 1.00
CA LEU A 382 -12.21 -12.74 -0.34
C LEU A 382 -11.19 -13.84 -0.69
N PRO A 383 -11.59 -15.11 -0.81
CA PRO A 383 -10.69 -16.17 -1.25
C PRO A 383 -10.34 -16.04 -2.73
N VAL A 384 -9.07 -16.32 -3.05
CA VAL A 384 -8.54 -16.39 -4.42
C VAL A 384 -7.75 -17.70 -4.54
N ASP A 385 -8.47 -18.82 -4.53
CA ASP A 385 -7.90 -20.14 -4.28
C ASP A 385 -8.40 -21.26 -5.22
N GLY A 386 -9.29 -20.94 -6.16
CA GLY A 386 -9.91 -21.92 -7.06
C GLY A 386 -10.91 -22.86 -6.35
N GLY A 387 -11.26 -22.53 -5.11
CA GLY A 387 -12.16 -23.27 -4.25
C GLY A 387 -11.51 -24.45 -3.54
N LEU A 388 -10.82 -24.23 -2.42
CA LEU A 388 -10.23 -25.33 -1.63
C LEU A 388 -11.27 -25.98 -0.68
N PRO A 389 -11.61 -27.27 -0.79
CA PRO A 389 -12.62 -27.89 0.08
C PRO A 389 -12.34 -27.71 1.58
N ASP A 390 -11.08 -27.89 1.99
CA ASP A 390 -10.65 -27.82 3.39
C ASP A 390 -10.74 -26.41 4.02
N ALA A 391 -10.97 -25.38 3.21
CA ALA A 391 -11.08 -24.00 3.67
C ALA A 391 -12.54 -23.55 3.86
N THR A 392 -13.53 -24.44 3.82
CA THR A 392 -14.95 -24.09 4.03
C THR A 392 -15.33 -24.05 5.53
N PRO A 393 -16.22 -23.13 5.97
CA PRO A 393 -16.70 -21.95 5.24
C PRO A 393 -15.60 -20.88 5.15
N ARG A 394 -15.46 -20.27 3.97
CA ARG A 394 -14.52 -19.18 3.67
C ARG A 394 -15.24 -17.98 3.11
#